data_AF-A0A4U5PIB0-F1
#
_entry.id   AF-A0A4U5PIB0-F1
#
_cell.length_a   1.000
_cell.length_b   1.000
_cell.length_c   1.000
_cell.angle_alpha   90.00
_cell.angle_beta   90.00
_cell.angle_gamma   90.00
#
_symmetry.space_group_name_H-M   'P 1'
#
loop_
_entity.id
_entity.type
_entity.pdbx_description
1 polymer ?
#
loop_
_entity_poly.entity_id
_entity_poly.type
_entity_poly.pdbx_seq_one_letter_code
_entity_poly.pdbx_strand_id
1 'polypeptide(L)'
;MEQRLALAIVKLTIWPLKAFENNICKDYVTDKFFRIAKSNVLVVLFRKVVEPIAPLNSIIALDDFSSVAELAALLISVRTDPVKYAS
;
A
#
# COMPACT_ATOMS: atom_id res chain seq x y z
N MET A 1 10.07 15.59 22.71
CA MET A 1 9.76 14.83 23.94
C MET A 1 8.38 14.24 23.74
N GLU A 2 8.35 12.93 23.56
CA GLU A 2 7.19 12.02 23.61
C GLU A 2 5.89 12.37 22.83
N GLN A 3 5.81 11.91 21.57
CA GLN A 3 4.54 11.47 21.00
C GLN A 3 4.43 9.95 21.18
N ARG A 4 3.91 9.54 22.34
CA ARG A 4 3.45 8.17 22.58
C ARG A 4 2.08 8.01 21.91
N LEU A 5 2.08 7.74 20.61
CA LEU A 5 0.91 7.20 19.92
C LEU A 5 1.28 5.80 19.44
N ALA A 6 0.61 4.83 20.05
CA ALA A 6 0.82 3.40 19.93
C ALA A 6 0.88 2.95 18.47
N LEU A 7 2.09 2.89 17.89
CA LEU A 7 2.35 1.98 16.80
C LEU A 7 2.49 0.61 17.45
N ALA A 8 1.34 -0.08 17.61
CA ALA A 8 1.37 -1.51 17.83
C ALA A 8 2.27 -2.09 16.73
N ILE A 9 3.43 -2.58 17.14
CA ILE A 9 4.34 -3.35 16.30
C ILE A 9 3.57 -4.63 15.99
N VAL A 10 2.67 -4.55 15.00
CA VAL A 10 2.09 -5.73 14.41
C VAL A 10 3.26 -6.40 13.73
N LYS A 11 3.67 -7.53 14.30
CA LYS A 11 4.73 -8.39 13.80
C LYS A 11 4.27 -8.99 12.47
N LEU A 12 4.25 -8.18 11.42
CA LEU A 12 3.92 -8.52 10.04
C LEU A 12 5.20 -8.40 9.25
N THR A 13 5.73 -9.53 8.81
CA THR A 13 6.83 -9.60 7.85
C THR A 13 6.48 -8.70 6.66
N ILE A 14 7.24 -7.63 6.52
CA ILE A 14 6.79 -6.31 6.06
C ILE A 14 6.79 -6.28 4.52
N TRP A 15 5.68 -6.64 3.89
CA TRP A 15 5.61 -6.68 2.42
C TRP A 15 5.01 -5.39 1.80
N PRO A 16 3.80 -4.91 2.17
CA PRO A 16 3.19 -3.77 1.48
C PRO A 16 3.64 -2.39 2.01
N LEU A 17 4.01 -2.29 3.29
CA LEU A 17 4.28 -1.00 3.95
C LEU A 17 5.58 -0.32 3.49
N LYS A 18 6.48 -1.05 2.82
CA LYS A 18 7.73 -0.48 2.30
C LYS A 18 7.51 0.48 1.13
N ALA A 19 6.29 0.56 0.57
CA ALA A 19 5.95 1.41 -0.56
C ALA A 19 5.58 2.84 -0.17
N PHE A 20 5.31 3.11 1.11
CA PHE A 20 4.94 4.45 1.51
C PHE A 20 6.11 5.41 1.40
N GLU A 21 5.83 6.57 0.82
CA GLU A 21 6.74 7.69 0.81
C GLU A 21 6.77 8.37 2.17
N ASN A 22 7.93 8.91 2.51
CA ASN A 22 8.14 9.52 3.82
C ASN A 22 7.30 10.80 4.00
N ASN A 23 6.86 11.40 2.89
CA ASN A 23 6.04 12.59 2.84
C ASN A 23 4.91 12.43 1.83
N ILE A 24 3.77 13.06 2.11
CA ILE A 24 2.62 13.14 1.20
C ILE A 24 2.77 14.43 0.38
N CYS A 25 3.14 14.29 -0.90
CA CYS A 25 3.30 15.40 -1.84
C CYS A 25 2.66 15.04 -3.18
N LYS A 26 2.16 16.05 -3.89
CA LYS A 26 1.68 15.88 -5.27
C LYS A 26 2.86 15.46 -6.16
N ASP A 27 2.63 14.48 -7.02
CA ASP A 27 3.60 13.98 -8.00
C ASP A 27 4.90 13.39 -7.39
N TYR A 28 4.91 13.10 -6.08
CA TYR A 28 6.08 12.54 -5.39
C TYR A 28 6.03 11.00 -5.40
N VAL A 29 6.64 10.42 -6.43
CA VAL A 29 6.80 8.98 -6.59
C VAL A 29 8.27 8.67 -6.85
N THR A 30 8.90 7.84 -6.02
CA THR A 30 10.33 7.51 -6.11
C THR A 30 10.60 6.10 -6.67
N ASP A 31 11.87 5.71 -6.77
CA ASP A 31 12.29 4.35 -7.18
C ASP A 31 11.66 3.24 -6.33
N LYS A 32 11.31 3.56 -5.08
CA LYS A 32 10.62 2.66 -4.14
C LYS A 32 9.35 2.07 -4.72
N PHE A 33 8.54 2.89 -5.39
CA PHE A 33 7.32 2.46 -6.07
C PHE A 33 7.64 1.37 -7.11
N PHE A 34 8.56 1.67 -8.02
CA PHE A 34 8.93 0.76 -9.12
C PHE A 34 9.62 -0.51 -8.64
N ARG A 35 10.41 -0.44 -7.57
CA ARG A 35 11.09 -1.61 -7.00
C ARG A 35 10.10 -2.59 -6.35
N ILE A 36 9.05 -2.08 -5.72
CA ILE A 36 8.04 -2.92 -5.05
C ILE A 36 7.05 -3.48 -6.07
N ALA A 37 6.65 -2.69 -7.07
CA ALA A 37 5.72 -3.12 -8.12
C ALA A 37 6.19 -4.35 -8.92
N LYS A 38 7.50 -4.65 -8.92
CA LYS A 38 8.07 -5.80 -9.65
C LYS A 38 7.72 -7.17 -9.08
N SER A 39 7.36 -7.26 -7.80
CA SER A 39 7.23 -8.58 -7.15
C SER A 39 6.11 -8.64 -6.11
N ASN A 40 5.48 -7.50 -5.82
CA ASN A 40 4.66 -7.32 -4.63
C ASN A 40 3.39 -6.57 -4.98
N VAL A 41 2.33 -6.88 -4.23
CA VAL A 41 1.11 -6.06 -4.21
C VAL A 41 1.46 -4.66 -3.72
N LEU A 42 1.10 -3.66 -4.51
CA LEU A 42 1.44 -2.27 -4.26
C LEU A 42 0.28 -1.56 -3.56
N VAL A 43 0.55 -1.10 -2.34
CA VAL A 43 -0.38 -0.30 -1.55
C VAL A 43 0.11 1.14 -1.52
N VAL A 44 -0.74 2.07 -1.96
CA VAL A 44 -0.43 3.51 -2.01
C VAL A 44 -1.42 4.31 -1.16
N LEU A 45 -1.08 5.56 -0.84
CA LEU A 45 -1.96 6.42 -0.05
C LEU A 45 -3.09 7.04 -0.88
N PHE A 46 -2.78 7.51 -2.10
CA PHE A 46 -3.74 8.19 -2.96
C PHE A 46 -3.66 7.68 -4.39
N ARG A 47 -4.76 7.16 -4.94
CA ARG A 47 -4.83 6.63 -6.30
C ARG A 47 -4.40 7.67 -7.33
N LYS A 48 -4.94 8.88 -7.24
CA LYS A 48 -4.71 9.98 -8.19
C LYS A 48 -3.23 10.37 -8.39
N VAL A 49 -2.36 10.06 -7.42
CA VAL A 49 -0.93 10.40 -7.48
C VAL A 49 -0.16 9.41 -8.37
N VAL A 50 -0.62 8.17 -8.44
CA VAL A 50 0.07 7.08 -9.15
C VAL A 50 -0.69 6.58 -10.38
N GLU A 51 -1.99 6.83 -10.47
CA GLU A 51 -2.84 6.48 -11.63
C GLU A 51 -2.26 6.94 -12.99
N PRO A 52 -1.59 8.10 -13.13
CA PRO A 52 -0.99 8.50 -14.40
C PRO A 52 0.17 7.61 -14.87
N ILE A 53 0.78 6.83 -13.98
CA ILE A 53 2.00 6.05 -14.25
C ILE A 53 1.85 4.54 -13.95
N ALA A 54 0.81 4.15 -13.22
CA ALA A 54 0.53 2.77 -12.87
C ALA A 54 -0.41 2.13 -13.90
N PRO A 55 -0.22 0.84 -14.26
CA PRO A 55 -1.21 0.11 -15.02
C PRO A 55 -2.60 0.10 -14.34
N LEU A 56 -3.66 -0.01 -15.14
CA LEU A 56 -5.02 -0.09 -14.61
C LEU A 56 -5.16 -1.30 -13.68
N ASN A 57 -5.85 -1.10 -12.54
CA ASN A 57 -6.09 -2.13 -11.51
C ASN A 57 -4.85 -2.75 -10.87
N SER A 58 -3.64 -2.23 -11.09
CA SER A 58 -2.40 -2.81 -10.53
C SER A 58 -2.04 -2.30 -9.12
N ILE A 59 -2.89 -1.47 -8.52
CA ILE A 59 -2.62 -0.81 -7.24
C ILE A 59 -3.85 -0.87 -6.32
N ILE A 60 -3.58 -1.02 -5.03
CA ILE A 60 -4.56 -0.86 -3.95
C ILE A 60 -4.30 0.52 -3.33
N ALA A 61 -5.24 1.44 -3.40
CA ALA A 61 -5.08 2.76 -2.81
C ALA A 61 -5.88 2.87 -1.51
N LEU A 62 -5.27 3.46 -0.48
CA LEU A 62 -5.91 3.63 0.84
C LEU A 62 -7.17 4.49 0.74
N ASP A 63 -7.17 5.49 -0.14
CA ASP A 63 -8.30 6.39 -0.38
C ASP A 63 -9.47 5.75 -1.14
N ASP A 64 -9.35 4.49 -1.59
CA ASP A 64 -10.46 3.72 -2.15
C ASP A 64 -11.38 3.12 -1.05
N PHE A 65 -10.94 3.10 0.22
CA PHE A 65 -11.64 2.44 1.32
C PHE A 65 -12.24 3.45 2.29
N SER A 66 -13.43 3.13 2.82
CA SER A 66 -14.08 3.97 3.82
C SER A 66 -13.39 3.91 5.19
N SER A 67 -12.64 2.83 5.45
CA SER A 67 -11.92 2.61 6.68
C SER A 67 -10.66 1.76 6.49
N VAL A 68 -9.71 1.90 7.42
CA VAL A 68 -8.52 1.05 7.49
C VAL A 68 -8.88 -0.43 7.71
N ALA A 69 -10.03 -0.70 8.35
CA ALA A 69 -10.50 -2.07 8.58
C ALA A 69 -10.90 -2.77 7.28
N GLU A 70 -11.56 -2.07 6.35
CA GLU A 70 -11.87 -2.61 5.02
C GLU A 70 -10.61 -2.91 4.22
N LEU A 71 -9.64 -2.01 4.23
CA LEU A 71 -8.33 -2.25 3.61
C LEU A 71 -7.67 -3.49 4.22
N ALA A 72 -7.65 -3.61 5.55
CA ALA A 72 -7.05 -4.75 6.23
C ALA A 72 -7.74 -6.07 5.83
N ALA A 73 -9.07 -6.08 5.74
CA ALA A 73 -9.83 -7.24 5.28
C ALA A 73 -9.46 -7.64 3.84
N LEU A 74 -9.33 -6.67 2.93
CA LEU A 74 -8.87 -6.94 1.56
C LEU A 74 -7.46 -7.53 1.56
N LEU A 75 -6.50 -6.91 2.26
CA LEU A 75 -5.11 -7.36 2.29
C LEU A 75 -4.97 -8.78 2.87
N ILE A 76 -5.77 -9.12 3.88
CA ILE A 76 -5.84 -10.48 4.40
C ILE A 76 -6.35 -11.42 3.31
N SER A 77 -7.43 -11.07 2.61
CA SER A 77 -7.99 -11.90 1.54
C SER A 77 -7.01 -12.15 0.39
N VAL A 78 -6.28 -11.11 -0.04
CA VAL A 78 -5.26 -11.19 -1.10
C VAL A 78 -4.07 -12.05 -0.64
N ARG A 79 -3.67 -11.93 0.63
CA ARG A 79 -2.58 -12.74 1.19
C ARG A 79 -2.93 -14.23 1.25
N THR A 80 -4.19 -14.57 1.52
CA THR A 80 -4.63 -15.96 1.71
C THR A 80 -5.01 -16.67 0.40
N ASP A 81 -5.18 -15.93 -0.69
CA ASP A 81 -5.67 -16.44 -1.97
C ASP A 81 -4.63 -16.18 -3.08
N PRO A 82 -3.86 -17.20 -3.51
CA PRO A 82 -2.84 -17.05 -4.55
C PRO A 82 -3.39 -16.59 -5.89
N VAL A 83 -4.65 -16.89 -6.20
CA VAL A 83 -5.29 -16.47 -7.46
C VAL A 83 -5.52 -14.97 -7.42
N LYS A 84 -6.06 -14.45 -6.31
CA LYS A 84 -6.21 -12.99 -6.10
C LYS A 84 -4.89 -12.25 -5.99
N TYR A 85 -3.83 -12.92 -5.52
CA TYR A 85 -2.50 -12.32 -5.49
C TYR A 85 -1.90 -12.15 -6.89
N ALA A 86 -2.21 -13.07 -7.82
CA ALA A 86 -1.63 -13.10 -9.16
C ALA A 86 -2.46 -12.35 -10.23
N SER A 87 -3.70 -11.98 -9.92
CA SER A 87 -4.61 -11.21 -10.76
C SER A 87 -4.38 -9.71 -10.64
#